data_AF-A0A920MW94-F1
#
_entry.id   AF-A0A920MW94-F1
#
_cell.length_a   1.000
_cell.length_b   1.000
_cell.length_c   1.000
_cell.angle_alpha   90.00
_cell.angle_beta   90.00
_cell.angle_gamma   90.00
#
_symmetry.space_group_name_H-M   'P 1'
#
loop_
_entity.id
_entity.type
_entity.pdbx_description
1 polymer ?
#
loop_
_entity_poly.entity_id
_entity_poly.type
_entity_poly.pdbx_seq_one_letter_code
_entity_poly.pdbx_strand_id
1 'polypeptide(L)'
;MAKSVRKAAEVLEVISGKDQNDPATLLIPEDYNFTFTDELSTDALKGKKLDCYLEVVMMKKEKKHLKKLNHFLKRVGRSHRSKR
;
A
#
# COMPACT_ATOMS: atom_id res chain seq x y z
N MET A 1 6.86 -12.98 4.59
CA MET A 1 5.72 -12.34 5.30
C MET A 1 6.21 -11.75 6.61
N ALA A 2 5.59 -10.67 7.10
CA ALA A 2 6.00 -10.01 8.35
C ALA A 2 4.80 -9.46 9.15
N LYS A 3 5.03 -9.12 10.43
CA LYS A 3 4.01 -8.58 11.34
C LYS A 3 3.69 -7.09 11.12
N SER A 4 4.51 -6.38 10.35
CA SER A 4 4.31 -4.97 10.02
C SER A 4 4.74 -4.69 8.58
N VAL A 5 4.16 -3.64 7.98
CA VAL A 5 4.49 -3.21 6.62
C VAL A 5 5.98 -2.85 6.51
N ARG A 6 6.54 -2.14 7.51
CA ARG A 6 7.96 -1.81 7.53
C ARG A 6 8.87 -3.03 7.48
N LYS A 7 8.60 -4.05 8.29
CA LYS A 7 9.39 -5.29 8.28
C LYS A 7 9.23 -6.08 6.98
N ALA A 8 8.07 -6.00 6.32
CA ALA A 8 7.88 -6.58 5.01
C ALA A 8 8.70 -5.82 3.94
N ALA A 9 8.72 -4.48 4.01
CA ALA A 9 9.51 -3.63 3.12
C ALA A 9 11.01 -3.92 3.27
N GLU A 10 11.55 -3.96 4.49
CA GLU A 10 12.96 -4.30 4.75
C GLU A 10 13.37 -5.63 4.10
N VAL A 11 12.52 -6.67 4.20
CA VAL A 11 12.80 -7.96 3.55
C VAL A 11 12.74 -7.83 2.03
N LEU A 12 11.76 -7.07 1.50
CA LEU A 12 11.60 -6.88 0.08
C LEU A 12 12.79 -6.14 -0.55
N GLU A 13 13.38 -5.15 0.14
CA GLU A 13 14.58 -4.43 -0.32
C GLU A 13 15.77 -5.39 -0.53
N VAL A 14 15.90 -6.42 0.33
CA VAL A 14 17.00 -7.38 0.27
C VAL A 14 16.82 -8.41 -0.85
N ILE A 15 15.59 -8.86 -1.10
CA ILE A 15 15.32 -9.96 -2.04
C ILE A 15 14.96 -9.50 -3.45
N SER A 16 14.61 -8.22 -3.64
CA SER A 16 14.20 -7.72 -4.96
C SER A 16 15.41 -7.38 -5.81
N GLY A 17 15.33 -7.67 -7.11
CA GLY A 17 16.37 -7.33 -8.06
C GLY A 17 16.22 -8.10 -9.37
N LYS A 18 17.14 -7.84 -10.30
CA LYS A 18 17.26 -8.59 -11.54
C LYS A 18 17.98 -9.92 -11.28
N ASP A 19 17.45 -10.99 -11.84
CA ASP A 19 18.07 -12.30 -11.94
C ASP A 19 18.20 -12.67 -13.43
N GLN A 20 19.42 -12.92 -13.89
CA GLN A 20 19.69 -13.26 -15.30
C GLN A 20 19.03 -14.58 -15.72
N ASN A 21 18.71 -15.45 -14.77
CA ASN A 21 18.08 -16.73 -15.01
C ASN A 21 16.55 -16.68 -14.95
N ASP A 22 15.96 -15.55 -14.51
CA ASP A 22 14.52 -15.32 -14.50
C ASP A 22 14.15 -14.18 -15.45
N PRO A 23 13.66 -14.51 -16.68
CA PRO A 23 13.30 -13.52 -17.69
C PRO A 23 12.29 -12.47 -17.24
N ALA A 24 11.42 -12.79 -16.26
CA ALA A 24 10.43 -11.84 -15.77
C ALA A 24 11.09 -10.65 -15.05
N THR A 25 12.17 -10.90 -14.30
CA THR A 25 12.88 -9.86 -13.55
C THR A 25 13.66 -8.90 -14.46
N LEU A 26 13.98 -9.33 -15.68
CA LEU A 26 14.67 -8.50 -16.68
C LEU A 26 13.77 -7.36 -17.21
N LEU A 27 12.46 -7.47 -17.03
CA LEU A 27 11.48 -6.44 -17.42
C LEU A 27 11.40 -5.27 -16.42
N ILE A 28 12.06 -5.36 -15.26
CA ILE A 28 12.09 -4.26 -14.30
C ILE A 28 12.89 -3.08 -14.90
N PRO A 29 12.33 -1.85 -14.89
CA PRO A 29 13.04 -0.66 -15.37
C PRO A 29 14.42 -0.50 -14.71
N GLU A 30 15.39 0.00 -15.46
CA GLU A 30 16.78 0.16 -14.96
C GLU A 30 16.87 1.17 -13.81
N ASP A 31 15.99 2.15 -13.79
CA ASP A 31 15.90 3.22 -12.78
C ASP A 31 14.88 2.92 -11.67
N TYR A 32 14.42 1.66 -11.56
CA TYR A 32 13.47 1.28 -10.51
C TYR A 32 14.08 1.46 -9.13
N ASN A 33 13.37 2.17 -8.25
CA ASN A 33 13.80 2.37 -6.88
C ASN A 33 13.45 1.15 -6.01
N PHE A 34 14.47 0.49 -5.49
CA PHE A 34 14.31 -0.64 -4.58
C PHE A 34 14.35 -0.26 -3.09
N THR A 35 14.47 1.02 -2.73
CA THR A 35 14.47 1.47 -1.33
C THR A 35 13.05 1.64 -0.76
N PHE A 36 12.32 0.53 -0.63
CA PHE A 36 10.90 0.52 -0.23
C PHE A 36 10.62 1.11 1.16
N THR A 37 11.59 1.08 2.08
CA THR A 37 11.45 1.63 3.43
C THR A 37 11.44 3.15 3.45
N ASP A 38 12.16 3.80 2.53
CA ASP A 38 12.21 5.25 2.37
C ASP A 38 10.88 5.82 1.85
N GLU A 39 10.10 5.00 1.15
CA GLU A 39 8.78 5.39 0.63
C GLU A 39 7.66 5.30 1.67
N LEU A 40 7.95 4.79 2.88
CA LEU A 40 6.95 4.68 3.95
C LEU A 40 6.64 6.05 4.54
N SER A 41 5.43 6.54 4.28
CA SER A 41 4.93 7.79 4.85
C SER A 41 3.57 7.61 5.53
N THR A 42 3.41 8.24 6.70
CA THR A 42 2.12 8.30 7.41
C THR A 42 1.08 9.12 6.67
N ASP A 43 1.52 9.95 5.72
CA ASP A 43 0.69 10.86 4.94
C ASP A 43 0.44 10.36 3.51
N ALA A 44 0.97 9.19 3.14
CA ALA A 44 0.93 8.65 1.77
C ALA A 44 -0.51 8.51 1.20
N LEU A 45 -1.52 8.42 2.07
CA LEU A 45 -2.92 8.31 1.68
C LEU A 45 -3.59 9.66 1.35
N LYS A 46 -2.98 10.79 1.73
CA LYS A 46 -3.55 12.13 1.46
C LYS A 46 -3.65 12.36 -0.04
N GLY A 47 -4.86 12.67 -0.51
CA GLY A 47 -5.12 12.94 -1.93
C GLY A 47 -5.15 11.70 -2.84
N LYS A 48 -4.95 10.49 -2.31
CA LYS A 48 -5.14 9.25 -3.09
C LYS A 48 -6.62 8.89 -3.19
N LYS A 49 -7.05 8.47 -4.38
CA LYS A 49 -8.38 7.90 -4.60
C LYS A 49 -8.28 6.39 -4.42
N LEU A 50 -9.06 5.85 -3.49
CA LEU A 50 -9.10 4.42 -3.20
C LEU A 50 -10.53 3.94 -3.42
N ASP A 51 -10.69 2.94 -4.29
CA ASP A 51 -11.93 2.21 -4.45
C ASP A 51 -11.84 0.87 -3.71
N CYS A 52 -12.90 0.51 -2.99
CA CYS A 52 -12.98 -0.78 -2.31
C CYS A 52 -13.75 -1.77 -3.19
N TYR A 53 -13.05 -2.73 -3.78
CA TYR A 53 -13.69 -3.87 -4.42
C TYR A 53 -13.83 -5.01 -3.41
N LEU A 54 -15.06 -5.44 -3.16
CA LEU A 54 -15.35 -6.61 -2.33
C LEU A 54 -16.32 -7.51 -3.08
N GLU A 55 -15.86 -8.70 -3.44
CA GLU A 55 -16.74 -9.77 -3.90
C GLU A 55 -17.54 -10.33 -2.72
N VAL A 56 -18.82 -10.52 -2.97
CA VAL A 56 -19.86 -10.65 -1.95
C VAL A 56 -19.87 -12.05 -1.36
N VAL A 57 -19.20 -12.23 -0.22
CA VAL A 57 -19.66 -13.17 0.82
C VAL A 57 -19.62 -12.42 2.14
N MET A 58 -20.57 -11.48 2.30
CA MET A 58 -20.53 -10.52 3.41
C MET A 58 -21.49 -10.92 4.54
N MET A 59 -20.97 -11.62 5.55
CA MET A 59 -21.67 -11.87 6.81
C MET A 59 -21.85 -10.55 7.59
N LYS A 60 -22.90 -10.43 8.42
CA LYS A 60 -23.24 -9.18 9.16
C LYS A 60 -22.06 -8.57 9.93
N LYS A 61 -21.14 -9.38 10.47
CA LYS A 61 -19.96 -8.92 11.22
C LYS A 61 -18.97 -8.13 10.36
N GLU A 62 -18.78 -8.54 9.12
CA GLU A 62 -17.77 -7.97 8.23
C GLU A 62 -18.22 -6.59 7.67
N LYS A 63 -19.53 -6.38 7.51
CA LYS A 63 -20.11 -5.07 7.17
C LYS A 63 -19.73 -3.97 8.17
N LYS A 64 -19.59 -4.29 9.47
CA LYS A 64 -19.18 -3.32 10.50
C LYS A 64 -17.71 -2.93 10.34
N HIS A 65 -16.83 -3.89 10.04
CA HIS A 65 -15.42 -3.63 9.82
C HIS A 65 -15.17 -2.79 8.58
N LEU A 66 -15.91 -3.06 7.49
CA LEU A 66 -15.83 -2.25 6.28
C LEU A 66 -16.24 -0.80 6.50
N LYS A 67 -17.33 -0.55 7.25
CA LYS A 67 -17.72 0.82 7.60
C LYS A 67 -16.62 1.54 8.38
N LYS A 68 -15.99 0.85 9.34
CA LYS A 68 -14.86 1.41 10.10
C LYS A 68 -13.65 1.70 9.21
N LEU A 69 -13.30 0.77 8.32
CA LEU A 69 -12.21 0.93 7.36
C LEU A 69 -12.47 2.13 6.44
N ASN A 70 -13.65 2.21 5.83
CA ASN A 70 -14.03 3.33 4.97
C ASN A 70 -14.00 4.67 5.71
N HIS A 71 -14.46 4.70 6.96
CA HIS A 71 -14.37 5.91 7.78
C HIS A 71 -12.91 6.30 8.05
N PHE A 72 -12.07 5.32 8.40
CA PHE A 72 -10.64 5.53 8.62
C PHE A 72 -9.95 6.07 7.37
N LEU A 73 -10.13 5.42 6.21
CA LEU A 73 -9.55 5.81 4.93
C LEU A 73 -9.98 7.23 4.51
N LYS A 74 -11.26 7.57 4.66
CA LYS A 74 -11.76 8.94 4.40
C LYS A 74 -11.12 9.97 5.33
N ARG A 75 -10.88 9.62 6.59
CA ARG A 75 -10.26 10.52 7.57
C ARG A 75 -8.81 10.80 7.24
N VAL A 76 -8.02 9.77 6.92
CA VAL A 76 -6.58 9.92 6.62
C VAL A 76 -6.31 10.45 5.21
N GLY A 77 -7.21 10.21 4.25
CA GLY A 77 -7.08 10.71 2.87
C GLY A 77 -7.48 12.17 2.65
N ARG A 78 -8.12 12.83 3.64
CA ARG A 78 -8.52 14.24 3.55
C ARG A 78 -7.29 15.15 3.46
N SER A 79 -7.14 15.87 2.35
CA SER A 79 -6.25 17.03 2.28
C SER A 79 -6.80 18.14 3.18
N HIS A 80 -5.97 18.63 4.10
CA HIS A 80 -6.25 19.89 4.82
C HIS A 80 -6.25 21.03 3.79
N ARG A 81 -7.43 21.47 3.34
CA ARG A 81 -7.55 22.79 2.70
C ARG A 81 -7.38 23.83 3.80
N SER A 82 -6.19 24.41 3.90
CA SER A 82 -6.00 25.67 4.62
C SER A 82 -6.89 26.72 3.96
N LYS A 83 -7.87 27.24 4.71
CA LYS A 83 -8.67 28.38 4.26
C LYS A 83 -7.73 29.58 4.23
N ARG A 84 -7.33 29.98 3.02
CA ARG A 84 -6.88 31.35 2.74
C ARG A 84 -8.08 32.15 2.31
#